data_AF-A0A421K383-F1
#
_entry.id   AF-A0A421K383-F1
#
_cell.length_a   1.000
_cell.length_b   1.000
_cell.length_c   1.000
_cell.angle_alpha   90.00
_cell.angle_beta   90.00
_cell.angle_gamma   90.00
#
_symmetry.space_group_name_H-M   'P 1'
#
loop_
_entity.id
_entity.type
_entity.pdbx_description
1 polymer ?
#
loop_
_entity_poly.entity_id
_entity_poly.type
_entity_poly.pdbx_seq_one_letter_code
_entity_poly.pdbx_strand_id
1 'polypeptide(L)'
;MSLLENLKQEARKRQEDESADCEATRLESLYQSQFKPSMQSILKYLSELTDQLKILDHEVRHQYEMPGLGPVAGLRHSEYVVNADSSDNTRVVRLRFQCVSDSEQTFAITPKSKADEACAFLDSQTMRYTEWPIRDHQQQVVGLNLQLPVVVKVNFVFQADPELGSIRILISNFRGFKVEKSLIQPHKVDDAWLDNLGHYILRNRADMYDLQIADSAKDAIRQRLQEAKQQRELELQQALAREQLERQQQSSKSLLGKLKSLTDRL
;
A
#
# COMPACT_ATOMS: atom_id res chain seq x y z
N MET A 1 38.52 -19.59 -33.35
CA MET A 1 38.57 -18.94 -32.02
C MET A 1 39.96 -19.20 -31.45
N SER A 2 40.67 -18.15 -31.03
CA SER A 2 42.07 -18.22 -30.59
C SER A 2 42.16 -18.75 -29.15
N LEU A 3 43.21 -19.52 -28.83
CA LEU A 3 43.51 -20.01 -27.48
C LEU A 3 43.50 -18.87 -26.43
N LEU A 4 43.94 -17.67 -26.84
CA LEU A 4 43.94 -16.47 -26.00
C LEU A 4 42.52 -15.96 -25.68
N GLU A 5 41.55 -16.13 -26.59
CA GLU A 5 40.16 -15.74 -26.33
C GLU A 5 39.49 -16.71 -25.34
N ASN A 6 39.78 -18.01 -25.44
CA ASN A 6 39.30 -19.00 -24.46
C ASN A 6 39.87 -18.73 -23.06
N LEU A 7 41.18 -18.45 -22.95
CA LEU A 7 41.82 -18.15 -21.67
C LEU A 7 41.32 -16.84 -21.05
N LYS A 8 41.03 -15.80 -21.84
CA LYS A 8 40.39 -14.57 -21.35
C LYS A 8 38.97 -14.83 -20.84
N GLN A 9 38.22 -15.70 -21.50
CA GLN A 9 36.86 -16.04 -21.10
C GLN A 9 36.83 -16.85 -19.80
N GLU A 10 37.76 -17.79 -19.63
CA GLU A 10 37.93 -18.54 -18.37
C GLU A 10 38.43 -17.66 -17.21
N ALA A 11 39.36 -16.73 -17.48
CA ALA A 11 39.84 -15.79 -16.47
C ALA A 11 38.71 -14.85 -15.99
N ARG A 12 37.87 -14.35 -16.92
CA ARG A 12 36.70 -13.54 -16.56
C ARG A 12 35.70 -14.31 -15.72
N LYS A 13 35.39 -15.55 -16.11
CA LYS A 13 34.48 -16.41 -15.32
C LYS A 13 35.01 -16.64 -13.90
N ARG A 14 36.29 -17.00 -13.74
CA ARG A 14 36.87 -17.17 -12.40
C ARG A 14 36.85 -15.90 -11.57
N GLN A 15 37.12 -14.75 -12.19
CA GLN A 15 37.12 -13.47 -11.49
C GLN A 15 35.70 -13.04 -11.10
N GLU A 16 34.70 -13.33 -11.95
CA GLU A 16 33.29 -13.16 -11.64
C GLU A 16 32.85 -14.09 -10.50
N ASP A 17 33.21 -15.38 -10.56
CA ASP A 17 32.90 -16.38 -9.52
C ASP A 17 33.54 -15.99 -8.16
N GLU A 18 34.82 -15.63 -8.13
CA GLU A 18 35.52 -15.19 -6.90
C GLU A 18 34.92 -13.90 -6.32
N SER A 19 34.52 -12.96 -7.18
CA SER A 19 33.85 -11.73 -6.73
C SER A 19 32.46 -12.01 -6.16
N ALA A 20 31.70 -12.91 -6.79
CA ALA A 20 30.39 -13.32 -6.32
C ALA A 20 30.47 -14.06 -4.98
N ASP A 21 31.46 -14.94 -4.79
CA ASP A 21 31.69 -15.65 -3.54
C ASP A 21 32.05 -14.71 -2.38
N CYS A 22 32.89 -13.70 -2.65
CA CYS A 22 33.23 -12.66 -1.68
C CYS A 22 32.01 -11.80 -1.30
N GLU A 23 31.19 -11.41 -2.28
CA GLU A 23 29.96 -10.66 -2.03
C GLU A 23 28.93 -11.49 -1.24
N ALA A 24 28.73 -12.76 -1.60
CA ALA A 24 27.83 -13.67 -0.91
C ALA A 24 28.25 -13.86 0.57
N THR A 25 29.54 -14.08 0.82
CA THR A 25 30.09 -14.21 2.17
C THR A 25 29.86 -12.95 3.00
N ARG A 26 30.04 -11.77 2.39
CA ARG A 26 29.79 -10.48 3.04
C ARG A 26 28.31 -10.32 3.39
N LEU A 27 27.39 -10.61 2.47
CA LEU A 27 25.94 -10.51 2.71
C LEU A 27 25.48 -11.50 3.80
N GLU A 28 26.02 -12.72 3.81
CA GLU A 28 25.73 -13.72 4.85
C GLU A 28 26.18 -13.22 6.24
N SER A 29 27.36 -12.59 6.33
CA SER A 29 27.88 -12.03 7.59
C SER A 29 27.03 -10.85 8.10
N LEU A 30 26.54 -9.99 7.21
CA LEU A 30 25.64 -8.88 7.54
C LEU A 30 24.29 -9.42 8.01
N TYR A 31 23.78 -10.45 7.33
CA TYR A 31 22.54 -11.09 7.71
C TYR A 31 22.64 -11.69 9.12
N GLN A 32 23.69 -12.46 9.40
CA GLN A 32 23.86 -13.12 10.70
C GLN A 32 24.02 -12.11 11.85
N SER A 33 24.71 -11.00 11.61
CA SER A 33 24.98 -10.00 12.65
C SER A 33 23.78 -9.07 12.92
N GLN A 34 23.05 -8.65 11.89
CA GLN A 34 22.02 -7.60 12.05
C GLN A 34 20.59 -8.09 11.83
N PHE A 35 20.34 -9.00 10.89
CA PHE A 35 18.99 -9.37 10.48
C PHE A 35 18.44 -10.56 11.25
N LYS A 36 19.28 -11.57 11.49
CA LYS A 36 18.91 -12.79 12.22
C LYS A 36 18.22 -12.49 13.57
N PRO A 37 18.75 -11.64 14.47
CA PRO A 37 18.09 -11.39 15.75
C PRO A 37 16.71 -10.75 15.58
N SER A 38 16.57 -9.77 14.68
CA SER A 38 15.30 -9.09 14.41
C SER A 38 14.25 -10.04 13.82
N MET A 39 14.65 -10.87 12.84
CA MET A 39 13.76 -11.84 12.21
C MET A 39 13.31 -12.95 13.17
N GLN A 40 14.21 -13.43 14.04
CA GLN A 40 13.87 -14.39 15.08
C GLN A 40 12.92 -13.79 16.12
N SER A 41 13.12 -12.52 16.48
CA SER A 41 12.23 -11.81 17.40
C SER A 41 10.81 -11.66 16.81
N ILE A 42 10.70 -11.31 15.53
CA ILE A 42 9.42 -11.28 14.80
C ILE A 42 8.76 -12.67 14.80
N LEU A 43 9.50 -13.71 14.44
CA LEU A 43 8.96 -15.07 14.41
C LEU A 43 8.44 -15.50 15.78
N LYS A 44 9.25 -15.31 16.83
CA LYS A 44 8.90 -15.66 18.20
C LYS A 44 7.64 -14.92 18.65
N TYR A 45 7.62 -13.59 18.50
CA TYR A 45 6.49 -12.76 18.87
C TYR A 45 5.20 -13.15 18.14
N LEU A 46 5.26 -13.33 16.82
CA LEU A 46 4.09 -13.70 16.04
C LEU A 46 3.58 -15.10 16.42
N SER A 47 4.49 -16.05 16.68
CA SER A 47 4.10 -17.40 17.08
C SER A 47 3.38 -17.37 18.43
N GLU A 48 3.98 -16.71 19.43
CA GLU A 48 3.39 -16.52 20.76
C GLU A 48 2.04 -15.79 20.67
N LEU A 49 1.95 -14.71 19.90
CA LEU A 49 0.70 -13.97 19.69
C LEU A 49 -0.38 -14.87 19.08
N THR A 50 -0.06 -15.65 18.05
CA THR A 50 -1.06 -16.55 17.45
C THR A 50 -1.50 -17.67 18.38
N ASP A 51 -0.61 -18.18 19.24
CA ASP A 51 -0.96 -19.21 20.21
C ASP A 51 -1.85 -18.66 21.32
N GLN A 52 -1.56 -17.45 21.82
CA GLN A 52 -2.42 -16.78 22.79
C GLN A 52 -3.79 -16.42 22.21
N LEU A 53 -3.85 -15.98 20.96
CA LEU A 53 -5.13 -15.68 20.30
C LEU A 53 -6.01 -16.92 20.10
N LYS A 54 -5.41 -18.08 19.82
CA LYS A 54 -6.14 -19.36 19.75
C LYS A 54 -6.72 -19.78 21.09
N ILE A 55 -6.02 -19.48 22.19
CA ILE A 55 -6.48 -19.82 23.55
C ILE A 55 -7.61 -18.90 23.99
N LEU A 56 -7.48 -17.60 23.72
CA LEU A 56 -8.44 -16.58 24.17
C LEU A 56 -9.71 -16.48 23.31
N ASP A 57 -9.72 -17.11 22.13
CA ASP A 57 -10.77 -16.96 21.10
C ASP A 57 -11.14 -15.48 20.87
N HIS A 58 -10.10 -14.66 20.70
CA HIS A 58 -10.27 -13.22 20.67
C HIS A 58 -10.99 -12.77 19.38
N GLU A 59 -12.24 -12.32 19.52
CA GLU A 59 -13.05 -11.89 18.38
C GLU A 59 -12.66 -10.49 17.88
N VAL A 60 -12.00 -10.43 16.73
CA VAL A 60 -11.78 -9.18 15.98
C VAL A 60 -12.72 -9.15 14.78
N ARG A 61 -13.54 -8.10 14.68
CA ARG A 61 -14.48 -7.88 13.56
C ARG A 61 -14.06 -6.69 12.71
N HIS A 62 -14.18 -6.82 11.40
CA HIS A 62 -13.87 -5.74 10.45
C HIS A 62 -14.89 -5.65 9.32
N GLN A 63 -14.97 -4.46 8.72
CA GLN A 63 -15.76 -4.19 7.52
C GLN A 63 -14.81 -4.01 6.33
N TYR A 64 -15.11 -4.67 5.22
CA TYR A 64 -14.38 -4.53 3.97
C TYR A 64 -15.27 -3.89 2.91
N GLU A 65 -14.71 -2.97 2.13
CA GLU A 65 -15.35 -2.49 0.90
C GLU A 65 -15.00 -3.44 -0.25
N MET A 66 -16.00 -4.16 -0.77
CA MET A 66 -15.84 -5.07 -1.90
C MET A 66 -16.33 -4.38 -3.19
N PRO A 67 -15.50 -4.31 -4.25
CA PRO A 67 -15.91 -3.80 -5.54
C PRO A 67 -17.18 -4.51 -6.05
N GLY A 68 -18.18 -3.74 -6.47
CA GLY A 68 -19.47 -4.24 -6.97
C GLY A 68 -20.48 -4.67 -5.89
N LEU A 69 -20.02 -5.20 -4.75
CA LEU A 69 -20.86 -5.67 -3.63
C LEU A 69 -21.15 -4.58 -2.58
N GLY A 70 -20.21 -3.64 -2.41
CA GLY A 70 -20.29 -2.59 -1.39
C GLY A 70 -19.70 -3.01 -0.03
N PRO A 71 -20.12 -2.36 1.07
CA PRO A 71 -19.60 -2.62 2.41
C PRO A 71 -20.07 -3.98 2.94
N VAL A 72 -19.11 -4.86 3.25
CA VAL A 72 -19.35 -6.13 3.92
C VAL A 72 -18.85 -6.04 5.35
N ALA A 73 -19.78 -5.97 6.30
CA ALA A 73 -19.50 -5.87 7.73
C ALA A 73 -19.54 -7.24 8.43
N GLY A 74 -18.95 -7.29 9.63
CA GLY A 74 -19.02 -8.45 10.51
C GLY A 74 -18.07 -9.59 10.15
N LEU A 75 -16.99 -9.31 9.40
CA LEU A 75 -15.99 -10.31 9.07
C LEU A 75 -15.08 -10.55 10.27
N ARG A 76 -15.10 -11.77 10.81
CA ARG A 76 -14.32 -12.16 11.99
C ARG A 76 -12.98 -12.75 11.58
N HIS A 77 -11.92 -12.41 12.30
CA HIS A 77 -10.61 -13.04 12.12
C HIS A 77 -10.67 -14.52 12.50
N SER A 78 -10.10 -15.39 11.68
CA SER A 78 -10.01 -16.83 11.90
C SER A 78 -8.71 -17.41 11.34
N GLU A 79 -8.35 -18.60 11.82
CA GLU A 79 -7.24 -19.42 11.29
C GLU A 79 -5.88 -18.70 11.22
N TYR A 80 -5.40 -18.18 12.35
CA TYR A 80 -4.04 -17.62 12.41
C TYR A 80 -2.97 -18.71 12.25
N VAL A 81 -2.10 -18.54 11.25
CA VAL A 81 -0.99 -19.44 10.94
C VAL A 81 0.27 -18.64 10.69
N VAL A 82 1.34 -18.96 11.43
CA VAL A 82 2.68 -18.41 11.22
C VAL A 82 3.55 -19.48 10.57
N ASN A 83 4.18 -19.13 9.44
CA ASN A 83 5.11 -19.98 8.72
C ASN A 83 6.45 -19.25 8.58
N ALA A 84 7.55 -19.96 8.82
CA ALA A 84 8.90 -19.51 8.54
C ALA A 84 9.55 -20.42 7.49
N ASP A 85 10.51 -19.88 6.74
CA ASP A 85 11.31 -20.68 5.81
C ASP A 85 12.27 -21.63 6.55
N SER A 86 12.86 -21.15 7.64
CA SER A 86 13.73 -21.94 8.50
C SER A 86 13.68 -21.39 9.94
N SER A 87 13.79 -22.27 10.93
CA SER A 87 13.89 -21.88 12.35
C SER A 87 15.22 -21.21 12.67
N ASP A 88 16.30 -21.69 12.04
CA ASP A 88 17.67 -21.32 12.42
C ASP A 88 18.22 -20.15 11.59
N ASN A 89 17.76 -20.02 10.34
CA ASN A 89 18.14 -18.98 9.41
C ASN A 89 16.90 -18.32 8.78
N THR A 90 16.10 -17.66 9.61
CA THR A 90 14.77 -17.15 9.23
C THR A 90 14.82 -15.94 8.29
N ARG A 91 14.97 -16.18 6.98
CA ARG A 91 14.98 -15.11 5.98
C ARG A 91 13.58 -14.57 5.66
N VAL A 92 12.55 -15.42 5.77
CA VAL A 92 11.16 -15.07 5.50
C VAL A 92 10.25 -15.58 6.61
N VAL A 93 9.42 -14.68 7.15
CA VAL A 93 8.33 -14.99 8.08
C VAL A 93 7.01 -14.59 7.43
N ARG A 94 6.02 -15.48 7.47
CA ARG A 94 4.69 -15.26 6.91
C ARG A 94 3.63 -15.49 7.99
N LEU A 95 2.85 -14.47 8.29
CA LEU A 95 1.63 -14.61 9.07
C LEU A 95 0.45 -14.59 8.11
N ARG A 96 -0.45 -15.57 8.22
CA ARG A 96 -1.66 -15.67 7.43
C ARG A 96 -2.85 -15.86 8.35
N PHE A 97 -3.94 -15.20 8.02
CA PHE A 97 -5.24 -15.42 8.67
C PHE A 97 -6.34 -15.05 7.69
N GLN A 98 -7.56 -15.46 8.02
CA GLN A 98 -8.73 -15.21 7.18
C GLN A 98 -9.69 -14.29 7.93
N CYS A 99 -10.43 -13.45 7.20
CA CYS A 99 -11.60 -12.76 7.74
C CYS A 99 -12.83 -13.39 7.10
N VAL A 100 -13.63 -14.08 7.91
CA VAL A 100 -14.76 -14.90 7.45
C VAL A 100 -16.07 -14.34 8.00
N SER A 101 -17.13 -14.40 7.19
CA SER A 101 -18.49 -14.08 7.66
C SER A 101 -19.08 -15.27 8.42
N ASP A 102 -19.79 -15.01 9.52
CA ASP A 102 -20.41 -16.08 10.32
C ASP A 102 -21.49 -16.87 9.56
N SER A 103 -22.12 -16.23 8.58
CA SER A 103 -23.10 -16.85 7.69
C SER A 103 -22.84 -16.46 6.24
N GLU A 104 -23.46 -17.20 5.32
CA GLU A 104 -23.56 -16.76 3.93
C GLU A 104 -24.31 -15.43 3.87
N GLN A 105 -23.79 -14.49 3.06
CA GLN A 105 -24.41 -13.20 2.84
C GLN A 105 -25.01 -13.16 1.45
N THR A 106 -26.23 -12.60 1.37
CA THR A 106 -26.96 -12.42 0.11
C THR A 106 -26.95 -10.96 -0.28
N PHE A 107 -26.49 -10.67 -1.49
CA PHE A 107 -26.38 -9.34 -2.05
C PHE A 107 -27.28 -9.22 -3.28
N ALA A 108 -28.26 -8.32 -3.24
CA ALA A 108 -29.09 -8.00 -4.38
C ALA A 108 -28.46 -6.83 -5.14
N ILE A 109 -27.84 -7.09 -6.30
CA ILE A 109 -27.08 -6.09 -7.05
C ILE A 109 -27.84 -5.71 -8.32
N THR A 110 -28.17 -4.42 -8.42
CA THR A 110 -28.74 -3.78 -9.60
C THR A 110 -27.97 -2.48 -9.89
N PRO A 111 -27.73 -2.11 -11.16
CA PRO A 111 -28.08 -2.81 -12.40
C PRO A 111 -27.13 -3.97 -12.72
N LYS A 112 -27.51 -4.83 -13.69
CA LYS A 112 -26.71 -5.98 -14.15
C LYS A 112 -25.23 -5.68 -14.39
N SER A 113 -24.89 -4.51 -14.96
CA SER A 113 -23.49 -4.11 -15.16
C SER A 113 -22.65 -4.15 -13.88
N LYS A 114 -23.20 -3.73 -12.73
CA LYS A 114 -22.50 -3.81 -11.44
C LYS A 114 -22.42 -5.24 -10.91
N ALA A 115 -23.42 -6.07 -11.22
CA ALA A 115 -23.40 -7.47 -10.85
C ALA A 115 -22.31 -8.23 -11.63
N ASP A 116 -22.14 -7.93 -12.92
CA ASP A 116 -21.06 -8.48 -13.74
C ASP A 116 -19.67 -8.07 -13.21
N GLU A 117 -19.50 -6.81 -12.77
CA GLU A 117 -18.29 -6.33 -12.07
C GLU A 117 -18.03 -7.09 -10.77
N ALA A 118 -19.08 -7.33 -9.97
CA ALA A 118 -18.99 -8.10 -8.73
C ALA A 118 -18.58 -9.56 -8.99
N CYS A 119 -19.18 -10.23 -9.98
CA CYS A 119 -18.81 -11.59 -10.35
C CYS A 119 -17.34 -11.68 -10.81
N ALA A 120 -16.91 -10.76 -11.68
CA ALA A 120 -15.51 -10.69 -12.11
C ALA A 120 -14.54 -10.47 -10.94
N PHE A 121 -14.93 -9.66 -9.97
CA PHE A 121 -14.15 -9.46 -8.75
C PHE A 121 -14.09 -10.74 -7.89
N LEU A 122 -15.22 -11.41 -7.65
CA LEU A 122 -15.27 -12.67 -6.89
C LEU A 122 -14.45 -13.78 -7.54
N ASP A 123 -14.50 -13.88 -8.88
CA ASP A 123 -13.68 -14.81 -9.66
C ASP A 123 -12.18 -14.49 -9.49
N SER A 124 -11.80 -13.20 -9.54
CA SER A 124 -10.41 -12.77 -9.32
C SER A 124 -9.88 -13.16 -7.93
N GLN A 125 -10.76 -13.16 -6.93
CA GLN A 125 -10.43 -13.53 -5.56
C GLN A 125 -10.63 -15.02 -5.28
N THR A 126 -11.00 -15.83 -6.29
CA THR A 126 -11.29 -17.27 -6.18
C THR A 126 -12.34 -17.60 -5.11
N MET A 127 -13.32 -16.71 -4.93
CA MET A 127 -14.43 -16.90 -3.98
C MET A 127 -15.53 -17.73 -4.62
N ARG A 128 -16.14 -18.63 -3.84
CA ARG A 128 -17.28 -19.42 -4.30
C ARG A 128 -18.57 -18.63 -4.04
N TYR A 129 -19.44 -18.53 -5.03
CA TYR A 129 -20.72 -17.87 -4.92
C TYR A 129 -21.80 -18.63 -5.71
N THR A 130 -23.05 -18.41 -5.33
CA THR A 130 -24.24 -18.83 -6.07
C THR A 130 -24.93 -17.58 -6.59
N GLU A 131 -25.35 -17.59 -7.85
CA GLU A 131 -26.05 -16.48 -8.48
C GLU A 131 -27.45 -16.87 -8.96
N TRP A 132 -28.41 -15.94 -8.85
CA TRP A 132 -29.71 -16.07 -9.49
C TRP A 132 -30.24 -14.72 -9.99
N PRO A 133 -30.95 -14.71 -11.14
CA PRO A 133 -31.37 -13.47 -11.77
C PRO A 133 -32.49 -12.76 -11.01
N ILE A 134 -32.37 -11.44 -10.89
CA ILE A 134 -33.45 -10.54 -10.46
C ILE A 134 -34.19 -10.08 -11.72
N ARG A 135 -35.49 -10.36 -11.79
CA ARG A 135 -36.35 -9.96 -12.91
C ARG A 135 -37.32 -8.86 -12.49
N ASP A 136 -37.59 -7.91 -13.38
CA ASP A 136 -38.64 -6.92 -13.17
C ASP A 136 -40.03 -7.45 -13.57
N HIS A 137 -41.04 -6.57 -13.49
CA HIS A 137 -42.42 -6.86 -13.89
C HIS A 137 -42.58 -7.26 -15.37
N GLN A 138 -41.65 -6.90 -16.26
CA GLN A 138 -41.60 -7.29 -17.67
C GLN A 138 -40.77 -8.56 -17.91
N GLN A 139 -40.39 -9.27 -16.84
CA GLN A 139 -39.50 -10.43 -16.86
C GLN A 139 -38.09 -10.17 -17.44
N GLN A 140 -37.66 -8.92 -17.55
CA GLN A 140 -36.30 -8.60 -17.97
C GLN A 140 -35.34 -8.75 -16.80
N VAL A 141 -34.13 -9.27 -17.05
CA VAL A 141 -33.11 -9.42 -16.00
C VAL A 141 -32.49 -8.05 -15.72
N VAL A 142 -32.80 -7.49 -14.55
CA VAL A 142 -32.33 -6.15 -14.14
C VAL A 142 -31.08 -6.25 -13.26
N GLY A 143 -30.82 -7.41 -12.65
CA GLY A 143 -29.65 -7.63 -11.80
C GLY A 143 -29.47 -9.10 -11.40
N LEU A 144 -28.57 -9.33 -10.44
CA LEU A 144 -28.30 -10.65 -9.88
C LEU A 144 -28.36 -10.59 -8.35
N ASN A 145 -28.85 -11.66 -7.75
CA ASN A 145 -28.61 -11.95 -6.35
C ASN A 145 -27.39 -12.86 -6.25
N LEU A 146 -26.44 -12.47 -5.42
CA LEU A 146 -25.24 -13.25 -5.13
C LEU A 146 -25.30 -13.73 -3.69
N GLN A 147 -25.16 -15.03 -3.47
CA GLN A 147 -25.02 -15.63 -2.14
C GLN A 147 -23.65 -16.27 -2.02
N LEU A 148 -22.88 -15.81 -1.03
CA LEU A 148 -21.55 -16.34 -0.79
C LEU A 148 -21.17 -16.28 0.70
N PRO A 149 -20.36 -17.26 1.17
CA PRO A 149 -19.56 -17.09 2.37
C PRO A 149 -18.40 -16.15 2.04
N VAL A 150 -18.36 -14.98 2.68
CA VAL A 150 -17.31 -13.99 2.39
C VAL A 150 -16.05 -14.40 3.15
N VAL A 151 -14.96 -14.61 2.41
CA VAL A 151 -13.67 -15.03 2.96
C VAL A 151 -12.56 -14.15 2.40
N VAL A 152 -11.99 -13.29 3.24
CA VAL A 152 -10.85 -12.43 2.87
C VAL A 152 -9.56 -13.02 3.44
N LYS A 153 -8.66 -13.49 2.57
CA LYS A 153 -7.36 -14.04 2.98
C LYS A 153 -6.35 -12.91 3.18
N VAL A 154 -5.91 -12.72 4.41
CA VAL A 154 -4.92 -11.72 4.79
C VAL A 154 -3.55 -12.38 4.94
N ASN A 155 -2.51 -11.75 4.37
CA ASN A 155 -1.14 -12.22 4.53
C ASN A 155 -0.21 -11.06 4.90
N PHE A 156 0.66 -11.31 5.85
CA PHE A 156 1.80 -10.48 6.22
C PHE A 156 3.05 -11.27 5.92
N VAL A 157 3.95 -10.71 5.12
CA VAL A 157 5.23 -11.33 4.75
C VAL A 157 6.35 -10.39 5.14
N PHE A 158 7.24 -10.87 5.99
CA PHE A 158 8.46 -10.20 6.40
C PHE A 158 9.62 -10.93 5.72
N GLN A 159 10.39 -10.21 4.92
CA GLN A 159 11.52 -10.75 4.17
C GLN A 159 12.75 -9.92 4.45
N ALA A 160 13.80 -10.55 4.98
CA ALA A 160 15.10 -9.90 5.12
C ALA A 160 15.71 -9.71 3.73
N ASP A 161 16.14 -8.48 3.45
CA ASP A 161 16.80 -8.08 2.21
C ASP A 161 18.18 -7.49 2.56
N PRO A 162 19.23 -8.33 2.64
CA PRO A 162 20.58 -7.91 3.02
C PRO A 162 21.19 -6.93 2.01
N GLU A 163 20.80 -7.01 0.74
CA GLU A 163 21.27 -6.12 -0.33
C GLU A 163 20.78 -4.68 -0.09
N LEU A 164 19.50 -4.53 0.29
CA LEU A 164 18.92 -3.24 0.62
C LEU A 164 19.20 -2.77 2.06
N GLY A 165 19.79 -3.61 2.90
CA GLY A 165 19.99 -3.27 4.31
C GLY A 165 18.69 -3.15 5.13
N SER A 166 17.57 -3.73 4.65
CA SER A 166 16.25 -3.56 5.26
C SER A 166 15.40 -4.82 5.22
N ILE A 167 14.42 -4.91 6.10
CA ILE A 167 13.39 -5.95 6.10
C ILE A 167 12.20 -5.42 5.31
N ARG A 168 11.85 -6.13 4.24
CA ARG A 168 10.68 -5.85 3.42
C ARG A 168 9.45 -6.44 4.05
N ILE A 169 8.43 -5.62 4.24
CA ILE A 169 7.14 -6.01 4.77
C ILE A 169 6.11 -5.89 3.63
N LEU A 170 5.41 -6.98 3.36
CA LEU A 170 4.33 -7.05 2.38
C LEU A 170 3.04 -7.44 3.10
N ILE A 171 2.04 -6.57 3.06
CA ILE A 171 0.76 -6.79 3.70
C ILE A 171 -0.31 -6.84 2.61
N SER A 172 -0.92 -8.00 2.40
CA SER A 172 -1.99 -8.17 1.42
C SER A 172 -3.34 -8.27 2.11
N ASN A 173 -4.34 -7.59 1.55
CA ASN A 173 -5.75 -7.70 1.91
C ASN A 173 -6.10 -7.27 3.35
N PHE A 174 -5.26 -6.51 4.05
CA PHE A 174 -5.54 -6.11 5.44
C PHE A 174 -6.43 -4.87 5.56
N ARG A 175 -6.16 -3.79 4.81
CA ARG A 175 -6.96 -2.55 4.79
C ARG A 175 -7.93 -2.48 3.59
N GLY A 176 -8.22 -3.63 2.97
CA GLY A 176 -8.89 -3.72 1.67
C GLY A 176 -8.06 -4.55 0.69
N PHE A 177 -8.60 -4.82 -0.51
CA PHE A 177 -8.02 -5.69 -1.54
C PHE A 177 -6.83 -5.04 -2.26
N LYS A 178 -5.76 -4.79 -1.52
CA LYS A 178 -4.51 -4.20 -2.00
C LYS A 178 -3.31 -4.82 -1.30
N VAL A 179 -2.14 -4.61 -1.90
CA VAL A 179 -0.85 -4.98 -1.31
C VAL A 179 -0.13 -3.71 -0.88
N GLU A 180 0.10 -3.59 0.42
CA GLU A 180 0.93 -2.54 1.00
C GLU A 180 2.36 -3.06 1.15
N LYS A 181 3.32 -2.20 0.81
CA LYS A 181 4.75 -2.53 0.90
C LYS A 181 5.40 -1.50 1.81
N SER A 182 6.14 -1.95 2.79
CA SER A 182 6.97 -1.07 3.62
C SER A 182 8.35 -1.69 3.85
N LEU A 183 9.29 -0.83 4.23
CA LEU A 183 10.66 -1.21 4.54
C LEU A 183 10.94 -0.79 5.98
N ILE A 184 11.58 -1.65 6.75
CA ILE A 184 12.04 -1.34 8.11
C ILE A 184 13.50 -1.74 8.26
N GLN A 185 14.26 -0.94 9.00
CA GLN A 185 15.64 -1.28 9.31
C GLN A 185 15.68 -2.31 10.45
N PRO A 186 16.59 -3.30 10.43
CA PRO A 186 16.61 -4.38 11.44
C PRO A 186 16.69 -3.86 12.89
N HIS A 187 17.44 -2.79 13.13
CA HIS A 187 17.60 -2.18 14.46
C HIS A 187 16.35 -1.46 14.98
N LYS A 188 15.35 -1.21 14.13
CA LYS A 188 14.05 -0.62 14.53
C LYS A 188 13.04 -1.67 14.96
N VAL A 189 13.38 -2.95 14.84
CA VAL A 189 12.57 -4.07 15.35
C VAL A 189 12.93 -4.25 16.82
N ASP A 190 12.32 -3.43 17.67
CA ASP A 190 12.38 -3.53 19.13
C ASP A 190 11.04 -4.04 19.69
N ASP A 191 11.00 -4.27 21.00
CA ASP A 191 9.80 -4.76 21.68
C ASP A 191 8.60 -3.81 21.51
N ALA A 192 8.84 -2.50 21.47
CA ALA A 192 7.80 -1.50 21.25
C ALA A 192 7.22 -1.57 19.84
N TRP A 193 8.06 -1.80 18.84
CA TRP A 193 7.62 -2.02 17.47
C TRP A 193 6.84 -3.33 17.32
N LEU A 194 7.28 -4.40 17.97
CA LEU A 194 6.56 -5.68 17.99
C LEU A 194 5.18 -5.55 18.65
N ASP A 195 5.09 -4.82 19.77
CA ASP A 195 3.80 -4.54 20.43
C ASP A 195 2.85 -3.73 19.53
N ASN A 196 3.38 -2.70 18.86
CA ASN A 196 2.62 -1.94 17.85
C ASN A 196 2.16 -2.82 16.69
N LEU A 197 2.98 -3.77 16.24
CA LEU A 197 2.61 -4.74 15.22
C LEU A 197 1.46 -5.63 15.70
N GLY A 198 1.49 -6.12 16.94
CA GLY A 198 0.40 -6.90 17.52
C GLY A 198 -0.90 -6.11 17.59
N HIS A 199 -0.86 -4.89 18.10
CA HIS A 199 -2.00 -3.98 18.11
C HIS A 199 -2.54 -3.67 16.72
N TYR A 200 -1.64 -3.55 15.74
CA TYR A 200 -2.02 -3.36 14.35
C TYR A 200 -2.73 -4.58 13.78
N ILE A 201 -2.19 -5.80 13.96
CA ILE A 201 -2.81 -7.06 13.51
C ILE A 201 -4.21 -7.24 14.11
N LEU A 202 -4.37 -6.90 15.39
CA LEU A 202 -5.63 -6.95 16.11
C LEU A 202 -6.59 -5.81 15.78
N ARG A 203 -6.18 -4.87 14.92
CA ARG A 203 -6.95 -3.67 14.54
C ARG A 203 -7.31 -2.77 15.72
N ASN A 204 -6.57 -2.85 16.82
CA ASN A 204 -6.70 -1.93 17.96
C ASN A 204 -6.17 -0.54 17.61
N ARG A 205 -5.25 -0.45 16.63
CA ARG A 205 -4.71 0.80 16.09
C ARG A 205 -4.85 0.86 14.58
N ALA A 206 -5.10 2.06 14.08
CA ALA A 206 -5.24 2.31 12.65
C ALA A 206 -3.91 2.12 11.91
N ASP A 207 -2.78 2.50 12.52
CA ASP A 207 -1.47 2.52 11.88
C ASP A 207 -0.44 1.63 12.58
N MET A 208 0.33 0.88 11.80
CA MET A 208 1.46 0.05 12.26
C MET A 208 2.66 0.90 12.66
N TYR A 209 2.88 1.97 11.90
CA TYR A 209 3.84 3.00 12.23
C TYR A 209 3.06 4.09 12.93
N ASP A 210 3.24 4.19 14.24
CA ASP A 210 2.87 5.40 14.92
C ASP A 210 3.67 6.51 14.24
N LEU A 211 3.00 7.42 13.52
CA LEU A 211 3.61 8.63 13.00
C LEU A 211 3.95 9.48 14.22
N GLN A 212 4.98 9.08 14.96
CA GLN A 212 5.77 9.94 15.84
C GLN A 212 6.57 10.91 14.96
N ILE A 213 5.88 11.61 14.06
CA ILE A 213 6.33 12.93 13.68
C ILE A 213 6.15 13.71 14.99
N ALA A 214 7.25 13.98 15.68
CA ALA A 214 7.26 14.91 16.80
C ALA A 214 6.44 16.15 16.38
N ASP A 215 5.56 16.65 17.24
CA ASP A 215 4.65 17.75 16.86
C ASP A 215 5.42 18.95 16.29
N SER A 216 6.67 19.15 16.70
CA SER A 216 7.61 20.12 16.14
C SER A 216 7.87 19.97 14.62
N ALA A 217 7.95 18.73 14.11
CA ALA A 217 8.14 18.46 12.69
C ALA A 217 6.83 18.57 11.89
N LYS A 218 5.67 18.29 12.50
CA LYS A 218 4.35 18.57 11.88
C LYS A 218 4.15 20.08 11.72
N ASP A 219 4.53 20.86 12.74
CA ASP A 219 4.40 22.31 12.72
C ASP A 219 5.38 22.95 11.73
N ALA A 220 6.61 22.46 11.61
CA ALA A 220 7.55 22.90 10.58
C ALA A 220 7.04 22.63 9.16
N ILE A 221 6.40 21.48 8.92
CA ILE A 221 5.79 21.15 7.63
C ILE A 221 4.59 22.06 7.35
N ARG A 222 3.73 22.33 8.35
CA ARG A 222 2.59 23.26 8.22
C ARG A 222 3.05 24.68 7.90
N GLN A 223 4.09 25.17 8.58
CA GLN A 223 4.65 26.50 8.33
C GLN A 223 5.19 26.62 6.90
N ARG A 224 5.97 25.65 6.44
CA ARG A 224 6.48 25.64 5.05
C ARG A 224 5.35 25.60 4.01
N LEU A 225 4.27 24.87 4.29
CA LEU A 225 3.10 24.81 3.40
C LEU A 225 2.34 26.14 3.35
N GLN A 226 2.23 26.84 4.49
CA GLN A 226 1.61 28.17 4.54
C GLN A 226 2.45 29.22 3.83
N GLU A 227 3.77 29.23 4.05
CA GLU A 227 4.69 30.15 3.37
C GLU A 227 4.66 29.93 1.84
N ALA A 228 4.72 28.67 1.39
CA ALA A 228 4.63 28.35 -0.03
C ALA A 228 3.27 28.78 -0.64
N LYS A 229 2.17 28.66 0.12
CA LYS A 229 0.85 29.10 -0.33
C LYS A 229 0.76 30.62 -0.45
N GLN A 230 1.28 31.35 0.53
CA GLN A 230 1.31 32.82 0.52
C GLN A 230 2.18 33.37 -0.62
N GLN A 231 3.35 32.75 -0.86
CA GLN A 231 4.20 33.12 -1.99
C GLN A 231 3.47 32.97 -3.33
N ARG A 232 2.75 31.86 -3.51
CA ARG A 232 1.99 31.59 -4.73
C ARG A 232 0.83 32.55 -4.94
N GLU A 233 0.15 32.96 -3.86
CA GLU A 233 -0.91 33.96 -3.90
C GLU A 233 -0.38 35.35 -4.27
N LEU A 234 0.78 35.74 -3.74
CA LEU A 234 1.46 36.99 -4.09
C LEU A 234 1.90 37.01 -5.56
N GLU A 235 2.50 35.92 -6.05
CA GLU A 235 2.88 35.80 -7.46
C GLU A 235 1.67 35.92 -8.39
N LEU A 236 0.54 35.30 -8.04
CA LEU A 236 -0.70 35.38 -8.80
C LEU A 236 -1.26 36.81 -8.82
N GLN A 237 -1.26 37.51 -7.68
CA GLN A 237 -1.71 38.89 -7.60
C GLN A 237 -0.81 39.83 -8.42
N GLN A 238 0.50 39.63 -8.38
CA GLN A 238 1.44 40.42 -9.18
C GLN A 238 1.25 40.18 -10.68
N ALA A 239 0.99 38.93 -11.10
CA ALA A 239 0.69 38.62 -12.50
C ALA A 239 -0.60 39.30 -12.97
N LEU A 240 -1.68 39.24 -12.18
CA LEU A 240 -2.95 39.91 -12.49
C LEU A 240 -2.82 41.43 -12.56
N ALA A 241 -2.05 42.03 -11.64
CA ALA A 241 -1.81 43.48 -11.64
C ALA A 241 -1.03 43.94 -12.88
N ARG A 242 -0.03 43.16 -13.32
CA ARG A 242 0.70 43.44 -14.56
C ARG A 242 -0.21 43.36 -15.79
N GLU A 243 -1.06 42.34 -15.88
CA GLU A 243 -2.00 42.20 -16.99
C GLU A 243 -3.00 43.36 -17.06
N GLN A 244 -3.49 43.84 -15.91
CA GLN A 244 -4.40 44.99 -15.86
C GLN A 244 -3.71 46.30 -16.29
N LEU A 245 -2.47 46.53 -15.86
CA LEU A 245 -1.67 47.68 -16.29
C LEU A 245 -1.42 47.65 -17.80
N GLU A 246 -1.09 46.50 -18.37
CA GLU A 246 -0.92 46.34 -19.81
C GLU A 246 -2.20 46.63 -20.60
N ARG A 247 -3.36 46.14 -20.12
CA ARG A 247 -4.67 46.46 -20.72
C ARG A 247 -5.02 47.95 -20.66
N GLN A 248 -4.70 48.64 -19.56
CA GLN A 248 -4.92 50.09 -19.43
C GLN A 248 -3.97 50.91 -20.32
N GLN A 249 -2.73 50.47 -20.50
CA GLN A 249 -1.79 51.13 -21.41
C GLN A 249 -2.20 50.92 -22.88
N GLN A 250 -2.74 49.75 -23.23
CA GLN A 250 -3.26 49.50 -24.58
C GLN A 250 -4.54 50.31 -24.86
N SER A 251 -5.44 50.45 -23.89
CA SER A 251 -6.66 51.24 -24.07
C SER A 251 -6.37 52.75 -24.19
N SER A 252 -5.46 53.29 -23.39
CA SER A 252 -5.05 54.70 -23.47
C SER A 252 -4.33 55.04 -24.79
N LYS A 253 -3.45 54.15 -25.29
CA LYS A 253 -2.82 54.31 -26.62
C LYS A 253 -3.85 54.28 -27.76
N SER A 254 -4.89 53.45 -27.67
CA SER A 254 -5.98 53.36 -28.65
C SER A 254 -6.85 54.63 -28.70
N LEU A 255 -7.09 55.28 -27.55
CA LEU A 255 -7.85 56.53 -27.47
C LEU A 255 -7.07 57.74 -28.01
N LEU A 256 -5.77 57.83 -27.73
CA LEU A 256 -4.88 58.87 -28.28
C LEU A 256 -4.71 58.76 -29.80
N GLY A 257 -4.65 57.55 -30.34
CA GLY A 257 -4.62 57.32 -31.80
C GLY A 257 -5.88 57.81 -32.51
N LYS A 258 -7.06 57.66 -31.89
CA LYS A 258 -8.33 58.15 -32.43
C LYS A 258 -8.45 59.68 -32.40
N LEU A 259 -7.93 60.33 -31.37
CA LEU A 259 -7.92 61.80 -31.28
C LEU A 259 -7.00 62.44 -32.33
N LYS A 260 -5.81 61.85 -32.59
CA LYS A 260 -4.92 62.32 -33.68
C LYS A 260 -5.56 62.24 -35.06
N SER A 261 -6.33 61.19 -35.34
CA SER A 261 -7.04 61.02 -36.62
C SER A 261 -8.18 62.03 -36.84
N LEU A 262 -8.65 62.71 -35.79
CA LEU A 262 -9.68 63.75 -35.87
C LEU A 262 -9.08 65.14 -36.06
N THR A 263 -7.88 65.39 -35.53
CA THR A 263 -7.16 66.67 -35.74
C THR A 263 -6.50 66.78 -37.11
N ASP A 264 -6.14 65.67 -37.77
CA ASP A 264 -5.63 65.65 -39.15
C ASP A 264 -6.74 65.81 -40.23
N ARG A 265 -7.99 66.06 -39.82
CA ARG A 265 -9.16 66.22 -40.72
C ARG A 265 -9.82 67.60 -40.66
N LEU A 266 -9.17 68.58 -40.04
CA LEU A 266 -9.53 70.01 -40.07
C LEU A 266 -8.42 70.79 -40.79
#